data_AF-A0AAD6K6R5-F1
#
_entry.id   AF-A0AAD6K6R5-F1
#
_cell.length_a   1.000
_cell.length_b   1.000
_cell.length_c   1.000
_cell.angle_alpha   90.00
_cell.angle_beta   90.00
_cell.angle_gamma   90.00
#
_symmetry.space_group_name_H-M   'P 1'
#
loop_
_entity.id
_entity.type
_entity.pdbx_description
1 polymer ?
#
loop_
_entity_poly.entity_id
_entity_poly.type
_entity_poly.pdbx_seq_one_letter_code
_entity_poly.pdbx_strand_id
1 'polypeptide(L)'
;MHQQQPESERKPAGNWELESVLVGRYETTKILSRRSRACWGVRAPQQNHLSKCILSIGLGSNDYLNNYFMPQLYSTSRQYTPEQYANVLIQQYSQQLRILYNNGGRKFALIGVGQIGCSPSELAQNSPDGRTCVQRINSANQIFNNKLRSLVDQFNRNFPSAKFIYINAYGIFQDILNRPAAFGFTVTNAGCCGVGRNNGQITCLPLQTPCRNRNQYVFWDAFHPTEAANVIVGRRSYSAQSASDAYPYDIRRLTQQ
;
A
#
# COMPACT_ATOMS: atom_id res chain seq x y z
N MET A 1 3.24 55.48 14.35
CA MET A 1 4.22 54.43 14.71
C MET A 1 3.44 53.12 14.73
N HIS A 2 3.48 52.33 13.66
CA HIS A 2 4.46 51.26 13.45
C HIS A 2 4.48 50.30 14.66
N GLN A 3 4.14 49.02 14.52
CA GLN A 3 4.77 48.10 13.57
C GLN A 3 3.78 47.05 13.02
N GLN A 4 3.80 46.88 11.70
CA GLN A 4 3.39 45.65 11.02
C GLN A 4 4.40 44.56 11.35
N GLN A 5 3.93 43.37 11.74
CA GLN A 5 4.73 42.15 11.73
C GLN A 5 4.51 41.38 10.41
N PRO A 6 5.52 40.63 9.94
CA PRO A 6 5.66 40.29 8.53
C PRO A 6 4.80 39.09 8.14
N GLU A 7 4.29 39.16 6.92
CA GLU A 7 3.75 38.04 6.15
C GLU A 7 4.89 37.02 5.93
N SER A 8 4.95 35.99 6.77
CA SER A 8 5.85 34.85 6.56
C SER A 8 5.04 33.57 6.39
N GLU A 9 5.09 33.08 5.15
CA GLU A 9 4.93 31.68 4.74
C GLU A 9 3.59 30.99 5.01
N ARG A 10 2.55 31.42 4.27
CA ARG A 10 1.57 30.47 3.76
C ARG A 10 2.29 29.48 2.83
N LYS A 11 2.67 28.30 3.36
CA LYS A 11 3.19 27.19 2.54
C LYS A 11 2.10 26.79 1.51
N PRO A 12 2.39 26.80 0.21
CA PRO A 12 1.49 26.21 -0.77
C PRO A 12 1.38 24.71 -0.51
N ALA A 13 0.16 24.19 -0.59
CA ALA A 13 -0.08 22.75 -0.68
C ALA A 13 0.59 22.24 -1.97
N GLY A 14 1.78 21.65 -1.86
CA GLY A 14 2.54 21.22 -3.03
C GLY A 14 4.01 20.86 -2.83
N ASN A 15 4.63 21.20 -1.69
CA ASN A 15 6.04 20.83 -1.44
C ASN A 15 6.15 19.63 -0.50
N TRP A 16 6.11 18.43 -1.06
CA TRP A 16 6.70 17.25 -0.44
C TRP A 16 8.16 17.19 -0.83
N GLU A 17 9.02 17.82 -0.01
CA GLU A 17 10.47 17.66 -0.14
C GLU A 17 10.87 16.18 -0.02
N LEU A 18 11.86 15.82 -0.84
CA LEU A 18 12.41 14.50 -1.13
C LEU A 18 13.12 13.82 0.06
N GLU A 19 12.55 13.83 1.27
CA GLU A 19 13.18 13.22 2.45
C GLU A 19 12.55 11.90 2.94
N SER A 20 11.59 11.32 2.22
CA SER A 20 11.08 10.00 2.60
C SER A 20 10.52 9.17 1.44
N VAL A 21 11.38 8.83 0.48
CA VAL A 21 11.32 7.47 -0.12
C VAL A 21 12.03 6.50 0.82
N LEU A 22 11.59 6.50 2.08
CA LEU A 22 11.81 5.41 3.00
C LEU A 22 10.53 4.59 2.92
N VAL A 23 10.63 3.43 2.27
CA VAL A 23 9.74 2.29 2.51
C VAL A 23 9.32 2.32 3.97
N GLY A 24 8.01 2.41 4.19
CA GLY A 24 7.38 2.81 5.45
C GLY A 24 8.22 2.48 6.69
N ARG A 25 8.57 3.52 7.46
CA ARG A 25 8.82 3.35 8.88
C ARG A 25 7.51 2.91 9.53
N TYR A 26 7.19 1.61 9.47
CA TYR A 26 6.57 0.80 10.51
C TYR A 26 6.83 -0.67 10.15
N GLU A 27 7.30 -1.40 11.15
CA GLU A 27 7.91 -2.72 11.06
C GLU A 27 7.02 -3.74 10.36
N THR A 28 7.35 -4.05 9.10
CA THR A 28 6.95 -5.32 8.47
C THR A 28 8.21 -6.12 8.18
N THR A 29 8.43 -7.08 9.08
CA THR A 29 9.27 -8.29 9.00
C THR A 29 10.43 -8.26 7.99
N LYS A 30 11.65 -8.12 8.54
CA LYS A 30 12.92 -8.41 7.85
C LYS A 30 12.90 -9.83 7.25
N ILE A 31 12.58 -9.96 5.97
CA ILE A 31 13.16 -10.98 5.11
C ILE A 31 14.17 -10.28 4.20
N LEU A 32 15.23 -9.75 4.80
CA LEU A 32 16.38 -9.24 4.06
C LEU A 32 17.31 -10.43 3.76
N SER A 33 17.13 -11.05 2.60
CA SER A 33 18.18 -11.92 2.05
C SER A 33 19.47 -11.11 1.88
N ARG A 34 20.64 -11.76 1.90
CA ARG A 34 21.94 -11.08 1.71
C ARG A 34 22.02 -10.19 0.45
N ARG A 35 21.14 -10.40 -0.54
CA ARG A 35 21.04 -9.57 -1.77
C ARG A 35 20.39 -8.20 -1.55
N SER A 36 19.54 -8.02 -0.54
CA SER A 36 18.81 -6.77 -0.28
C SER A 36 19.71 -5.61 0.16
N ARG A 37 20.86 -5.92 0.80
CA ARG A 37 21.88 -4.93 1.18
C ARG A 37 22.57 -4.27 -0.01
N ALA A 38 22.55 -4.89 -1.19
CA ALA A 38 23.16 -4.32 -2.39
C ALA A 38 22.29 -3.24 -3.05
N CYS A 39 20.98 -3.27 -2.82
CA CYS A 39 20.04 -2.32 -3.43
C CYS A 39 19.98 -0.98 -2.69
N TRP A 40 20.25 -0.99 -1.38
CA TRP A 40 20.08 0.16 -0.48
C TRP A 40 21.16 0.20 0.63
N GLY A 41 22.36 -0.30 0.35
CA GLY A 41 23.47 -0.29 1.32
C GLY A 41 23.84 1.13 1.76
N VAL A 42 24.47 1.26 2.94
CA VAL A 42 24.80 2.52 3.66
C VAL A 42 25.85 3.40 2.96
N ARG A 43 26.12 3.18 1.67
CA ARG A 43 26.93 4.06 0.82
C ARG A 43 26.08 4.48 -0.37
N ALA A 44 26.23 5.74 -0.79
CA ALA A 44 25.46 6.36 -1.86
C ALA A 44 25.20 5.37 -3.01
N PRO A 45 23.95 5.25 -3.51
CA PRO A 45 23.63 4.30 -4.55
C PRO A 45 24.49 4.62 -5.77
N GLN A 46 25.50 3.80 -6.06
CA GLN A 46 26.04 3.78 -7.41
C GLN A 46 24.87 3.39 -8.33
N GLN A 47 24.56 4.24 -9.31
CA GLN A 47 23.47 4.08 -10.29
C GLN A 47 23.36 2.65 -10.89
N ASN A 48 24.44 1.87 -10.84
CA ASN A 48 24.54 0.51 -11.37
C ASN A 48 23.98 -0.60 -10.47
N HIS A 49 23.55 -0.35 -9.23
CA HIS A 49 23.03 -1.41 -8.36
C HIS A 49 21.51 -1.62 -8.49
N LEU A 50 20.73 -0.57 -8.72
CA LEU A 50 19.26 -0.67 -8.80
C LEU A 50 18.78 -1.52 -9.98
N SER A 51 19.56 -1.60 -11.06
CA SER A 51 19.24 -2.42 -12.23
C SER A 51 19.23 -3.93 -11.92
N LYS A 52 19.93 -4.34 -10.86
CA LYS A 52 19.99 -5.74 -10.39
C LYS A 52 18.87 -6.08 -9.41
N CYS A 53 18.09 -5.09 -8.99
CA CYS A 53 17.09 -5.22 -7.93
C CYS A 53 15.67 -5.26 -8.49
N ILE A 54 14.76 -5.86 -7.73
CA ILE A 54 13.32 -5.70 -7.94
C ILE A 54 12.83 -4.65 -6.94
N LEU A 55 12.27 -3.58 -7.48
CA LEU A 55 11.68 -2.48 -6.71
C LEU A 55 10.21 -2.81 -6.48
N SER A 56 9.90 -3.30 -5.29
CA SER A 56 8.52 -3.51 -4.85
C SER A 56 7.98 -2.22 -4.23
N ILE A 57 6.89 -1.71 -4.79
CA ILE A 57 6.37 -0.37 -4.46
C ILE A 57 4.88 -0.49 -4.16
N GLY A 58 4.49 -0.22 -2.92
CA GLY A 58 3.10 -0.12 -2.48
C GLY A 58 2.84 1.26 -1.89
N LEU A 59 1.95 2.03 -2.51
CA LEU A 59 1.56 3.40 -2.11
C LEU A 59 0.04 3.54 -2.30
N GLY A 60 -0.59 4.51 -1.62
CA GLY A 60 -2.02 4.81 -1.78
C GLY A 60 -2.88 4.56 -0.53
N SER A 61 -2.57 3.56 0.29
CA SER A 61 -3.43 3.20 1.43
C SER A 61 -3.61 4.35 2.44
N ASN A 62 -2.52 5.06 2.76
CA ASN A 62 -2.55 6.22 3.66
C ASN A 62 -3.19 7.46 3.02
N ASP A 63 -3.04 7.63 1.71
CA ASP A 63 -3.69 8.70 0.95
C ASP A 63 -5.22 8.59 1.05
N TYR A 64 -5.75 7.37 1.16
CA TYR A 64 -7.17 7.14 1.41
C TYR A 64 -7.53 7.17 2.90
N LEU A 65 -6.88 6.34 3.74
CA LEU A 65 -7.24 6.17 5.15
C LEU A 65 -6.90 7.39 6.02
N ASN A 66 -5.72 7.97 5.81
CA ASN A 66 -5.16 9.03 6.65
C ASN A 66 -5.19 10.39 5.95
N ASN A 67 -6.04 10.55 4.92
CA ASN A 67 -6.23 11.81 4.22
C ASN A 67 -7.63 11.93 3.59
N TYR A 68 -7.89 11.29 2.44
CA TYR A 68 -9.12 11.50 1.67
C TYR A 68 -10.39 11.21 2.48
N PHE A 69 -10.42 10.09 3.22
CA PHE A 69 -11.56 9.69 4.04
C PHE A 69 -11.51 10.22 5.49
N MET A 70 -10.67 11.22 5.77
CA MET A 70 -10.65 11.96 7.04
C MET A 70 -11.07 13.44 6.85
N PRO A 71 -12.34 13.71 6.47
CA PRO A 71 -12.82 15.06 6.13
C PRO A 71 -12.86 16.04 7.30
N GLN A 72 -12.63 15.57 8.53
CA GLN A 72 -12.50 16.41 9.72
C GLN A 72 -11.10 17.00 9.89
N LEU A 73 -10.07 16.34 9.33
CA LEU A 73 -8.67 16.77 9.41
C LEU A 73 -8.14 17.32 8.08
N TYR A 74 -8.68 16.84 6.95
CA TYR A 74 -8.21 17.20 5.61
C TYR A 74 -9.36 17.65 4.71
N SER A 75 -9.09 18.62 3.83
CA SER A 75 -10.07 19.13 2.87
C SER A 75 -10.15 18.35 1.57
N THR A 76 -9.31 17.32 1.39
CA THR A 76 -9.08 16.62 0.12
C THR A 76 -10.36 16.08 -0.51
N SER A 77 -11.24 15.42 0.26
CA SER A 77 -12.51 14.90 -0.24
C SER A 77 -13.56 15.98 -0.55
N ARG A 78 -13.35 17.22 -0.09
CA ARG A 78 -14.15 18.39 -0.48
C ARG A 78 -13.62 19.04 -1.76
N GLN A 79 -12.34 18.82 -2.09
CA GLN A 79 -11.68 19.39 -3.25
C GLN A 79 -11.71 18.47 -4.47
N TYR A 80 -11.70 17.15 -4.24
CA TYR A 80 -11.59 16.16 -5.30
C TYR A 80 -12.66 15.08 -5.19
N THR A 81 -13.26 14.72 -6.32
CA THR A 81 -13.98 13.45 -6.44
C THR A 81 -13.00 12.27 -6.34
N PRO A 82 -13.45 11.03 -6.07
CA PRO A 82 -12.55 9.87 -6.00
C PRO A 82 -11.73 9.67 -7.29
N GLU A 83 -12.35 9.93 -8.45
CA GLU A 83 -11.71 9.88 -9.77
C GLU A 83 -10.60 10.92 -9.91
N GLN A 84 -10.88 12.18 -9.52
CA GLN A 84 -9.90 13.26 -9.57
C GLN A 84 -8.74 13.01 -8.60
N TYR A 85 -9.03 12.53 -7.39
CA TYR A 85 -7.99 12.24 -6.41
C TYR A 85 -7.10 11.08 -6.88
N ALA A 86 -7.68 10.01 -7.42
CA ALA A 86 -6.91 8.93 -8.02
C ALA A 86 -6.01 9.42 -9.18
N ASN A 87 -6.47 10.38 -10.00
CA ASN A 87 -5.63 11.00 -11.02
C ASN A 87 -4.43 11.74 -10.43
N VAL A 88 -4.63 12.53 -9.35
CA VAL A 88 -3.55 13.22 -8.65
C VAL A 88 -2.52 12.22 -8.11
N LEU A 89 -2.99 11.16 -7.43
CA LEU A 89 -2.11 10.14 -6.89
C LEU A 89 -1.31 9.42 -7.99
N ILE A 90 -1.92 9.10 -9.12
CA ILE A 90 -1.24 8.42 -10.24
C ILE A 90 -0.24 9.33 -10.93
N GLN A 91 -0.50 10.64 -11.02
CA GLN A 91 0.47 11.61 -11.53
C GLN A 91 1.70 11.67 -10.62
N GLN A 92 1.52 11.73 -9.30
CA GLN A 92 2.63 11.72 -8.34
C GLN A 92 3.39 10.38 -8.38
N TYR A 93 2.67 9.25 -8.41
CA TYR A 93 3.26 7.92 -8.53
C TYR A 93 4.14 7.81 -9.80
N SER A 94 3.64 8.30 -10.93
CA SER A 94 4.37 8.36 -12.21
C SER A 94 5.68 9.14 -12.10
N GLN A 95 5.68 10.28 -11.40
CA GLN A 95 6.90 11.07 -11.16
C GLN A 95 7.93 10.29 -10.34
N GLN A 96 7.49 9.62 -9.26
CA GLN A 96 8.39 8.81 -8.42
C GLN A 96 8.99 7.63 -9.20
N LEU A 97 8.20 6.97 -10.05
CA LEU A 97 8.70 5.90 -10.92
C LEU A 97 9.73 6.39 -11.93
N ARG A 98 9.55 7.58 -12.50
CA ARG A 98 10.54 8.20 -13.41
C ARG A 98 11.85 8.49 -12.68
N ILE A 99 11.79 8.98 -11.45
CA ILE A 99 12.98 9.20 -10.61
C ILE A 99 13.72 7.88 -10.39
N LEU A 100 13.02 6.82 -9.97
CA LEU A 100 13.63 5.51 -9.74
C LEU A 100 14.21 4.91 -11.02
N TYR A 101 13.52 5.04 -12.15
CA TYR A 101 14.02 4.62 -13.46
C TYR A 101 15.29 5.38 -13.87
N ASN A 102 15.30 6.70 -13.72
CA ASN A 102 16.45 7.55 -14.01
C ASN A 102 17.65 7.25 -13.10
N ASN A 103 17.40 6.75 -11.89
CA ASN A 103 18.42 6.28 -10.97
C ASN A 103 18.89 4.82 -11.22
N GLY A 104 18.45 4.20 -12.32
CA GLY A 104 18.92 2.87 -12.73
C GLY A 104 17.97 1.72 -12.41
N GLY A 105 16.79 1.99 -11.85
CA GLY A 105 15.76 0.95 -11.63
C GLY A 105 15.30 0.33 -12.94
N ARG A 106 15.23 -1.01 -13.00
CA ARG A 106 14.83 -1.75 -14.21
C ARG A 106 13.71 -2.76 -14.01
N LYS A 107 13.49 -3.25 -12.79
CA LYS A 107 12.41 -4.21 -12.49
C LYS A 107 11.52 -3.66 -11.39
N PHE A 108 10.26 -3.43 -11.70
CA PHE A 108 9.30 -2.76 -10.83
C PHE A 108 8.08 -3.65 -10.62
N ALA A 109 7.74 -3.90 -9.35
CA ALA A 109 6.50 -4.57 -8.94
C ALA A 109 5.62 -3.58 -8.18
N LEU A 110 4.61 -3.06 -8.88
CA LEU A 110 3.67 -2.06 -8.34
C LEU A 110 2.52 -2.80 -7.65
N ILE A 111 2.39 -2.63 -6.35
CA ILE A 111 1.37 -3.30 -5.54
C ILE A 111 0.14 -2.39 -5.45
N GLY A 112 -1.00 -2.88 -5.92
CA GLY A 112 -2.28 -2.20 -5.77
C GLY A 112 -2.69 -2.07 -4.30
N VAL A 113 -3.51 -1.06 -4.00
CA VAL A 113 -4.10 -0.87 -2.68
C VAL A 113 -5.03 -2.04 -2.35
N GLY A 114 -4.86 -2.64 -1.17
CA GLY A 114 -5.73 -3.72 -0.70
C GLY A 114 -7.17 -3.27 -0.43
N GLN A 115 -8.00 -4.18 0.09
CA GLN A 115 -9.37 -3.85 0.49
C GLN A 115 -9.42 -3.10 1.84
N ILE A 116 -8.88 -1.88 1.90
CA ILE A 116 -8.72 -1.14 3.17
C ILE A 116 -10.06 -0.77 3.83
N GLY A 117 -11.16 -0.73 3.06
CA GLY A 117 -12.52 -0.58 3.62
C GLY A 117 -12.99 -1.79 4.42
N CYS A 118 -12.25 -2.90 4.40
CA CYS A 118 -12.45 -4.07 5.25
C CYS A 118 -11.56 -4.07 6.49
N SER A 119 -10.70 -3.06 6.69
CA SER A 119 -9.83 -3.00 7.86
C SER A 119 -10.66 -2.89 9.15
N PRO A 120 -10.19 -3.44 10.28
CA PRO A 120 -10.94 -3.38 11.53
C PRO A 120 -11.32 -1.96 11.97
N SER A 121 -10.47 -0.97 11.69
CA SER A 121 -10.75 0.46 11.93
C SER A 121 -11.95 0.95 11.12
N GLU A 122 -11.98 0.65 9.82
CA GLU A 122 -13.08 1.05 8.95
C GLU A 122 -14.38 0.30 9.28
N LEU A 123 -14.29 -0.97 9.66
CA LEU A 123 -15.44 -1.72 10.14
C LEU A 123 -15.98 -1.13 11.45
N ALA A 124 -15.11 -0.80 12.40
CA ALA A 124 -15.50 -0.22 13.68
C ALA A 124 -16.19 1.15 13.52
N GLN A 125 -15.69 1.99 12.61
CA GLN A 125 -16.16 3.37 12.45
C GLN A 125 -17.35 3.50 11.48
N ASN A 126 -17.31 2.77 10.37
CA ASN A 126 -18.15 3.06 9.20
C ASN A 126 -19.07 1.88 8.80
N SER A 127 -18.93 0.70 9.42
CA SER A 127 -19.78 -0.46 9.12
C SER A 127 -20.84 -0.67 10.22
N PRO A 128 -22.15 -0.62 9.93
CA PRO A 128 -23.18 -0.80 10.96
C PRO A 128 -23.15 -2.17 11.65
N ASP A 129 -22.82 -3.24 10.92
CA ASP A 129 -22.76 -4.61 11.45
C ASP A 129 -21.34 -5.03 11.90
N GLY A 130 -20.32 -4.20 11.63
CA GLY A 130 -18.92 -4.49 11.96
C GLY A 130 -18.35 -5.66 11.16
N ARG A 131 -18.94 -5.98 10.00
CA ARG A 131 -18.55 -7.10 9.13
C ARG A 131 -18.55 -6.71 7.66
N THR A 132 -19.55 -5.96 7.23
CA THR A 132 -19.70 -5.52 5.85
C THR A 132 -18.65 -4.45 5.55
N CYS A 133 -17.77 -4.72 4.58
CA CYS A 133 -16.75 -3.77 4.17
C CYS A 133 -17.36 -2.47 3.64
N VAL A 134 -16.67 -1.36 3.91
CA VAL A 134 -17.08 -0.01 3.55
C VAL A 134 -16.89 0.21 2.05
N GLN A 135 -17.97 0.05 1.27
CA GLN A 135 -17.88 0.03 -0.20
C GLN A 135 -17.37 1.35 -0.80
N ARG A 136 -17.75 2.51 -0.25
CA ARG A 136 -17.25 3.80 -0.75
C ARG A 136 -15.71 3.90 -0.77
N ILE A 137 -15.04 3.26 0.20
CA ILE A 137 -13.58 3.22 0.29
C ILE A 137 -13.02 2.23 -0.73
N ASN A 138 -13.57 1.02 -0.76
CA ASN A 138 -13.12 -0.02 -1.70
C ASN A 138 -13.33 0.39 -3.17
N SER A 139 -14.40 1.11 -3.50
CA SER A 139 -14.61 1.68 -4.83
C SER A 139 -13.52 2.69 -5.22
N ALA A 140 -13.12 3.58 -4.30
CA ALA A 140 -12.03 4.51 -4.54
C ALA A 140 -10.68 3.79 -4.75
N ASN A 141 -10.41 2.73 -3.97
CA ASN A 141 -9.23 1.89 -4.16
C ASN A 141 -9.21 1.21 -5.52
N GLN A 142 -10.35 0.71 -6.00
CA GLN A 142 -10.45 0.08 -7.32
C GLN A 142 -10.20 1.09 -8.45
N ILE A 143 -10.70 2.32 -8.35
CA ILE A 143 -10.41 3.38 -9.30
C ILE A 143 -8.89 3.61 -9.39
N PHE A 144 -8.22 3.78 -8.25
CA PHE A 144 -6.76 3.93 -8.22
C PHE A 144 -6.03 2.73 -8.80
N ASN A 145 -6.41 1.51 -8.39
CA ASN A 145 -5.78 0.27 -8.86
C ASN A 145 -5.92 0.08 -10.37
N ASN A 146 -7.07 0.40 -10.94
CA ASN A 146 -7.29 0.35 -12.39
C ASN A 146 -6.35 1.33 -13.11
N LYS A 147 -6.20 2.55 -12.59
CA LYS A 147 -5.27 3.54 -13.15
C LYS A 147 -3.81 3.14 -12.96
N LEU A 148 -3.45 2.50 -11.84
CA LEU A 148 -2.12 1.97 -11.59
C LEU A 148 -1.78 0.85 -12.57
N ARG A 149 -2.74 -0.02 -12.90
CA ARG A 149 -2.58 -1.02 -13.95
C ARG A 149 -2.37 -0.37 -15.32
N SER A 150 -3.15 0.65 -15.68
CA SER A 150 -2.93 1.40 -16.93
C SER A 150 -1.56 2.10 -16.96
N LEU A 151 -1.07 2.55 -15.81
CA LEU A 151 0.27 3.13 -15.67
C LEU A 151 1.37 2.11 -16.00
N VAL A 152 1.19 0.84 -15.61
CA VAL A 152 2.10 -0.26 -16.00
C VAL A 152 2.18 -0.38 -17.52
N ASP A 153 1.05 -0.36 -18.23
CA ASP A 153 1.03 -0.41 -19.70
C ASP A 153 1.69 0.82 -20.33
N GLN A 154 1.48 2.01 -19.76
CA GLN A 154 2.14 3.23 -20.22
C GLN A 154 3.66 3.14 -20.03
N PHE A 155 4.13 2.68 -18.87
CA PHE A 155 5.55 2.63 -18.55
C PHE A 155 6.29 1.56 -19.34
N ASN A 156 5.70 0.37 -19.52
CA ASN A 156 6.30 -0.67 -20.36
C ASN A 156 6.43 -0.25 -21.84
N ARG A 157 5.55 0.63 -22.34
CA ARG A 157 5.67 1.21 -23.69
C ARG A 157 6.74 2.29 -23.77
N ASN A 158 6.80 3.19 -22.77
CA ASN A 158 7.66 4.37 -22.81
C ASN A 158 9.09 4.11 -22.33
N PHE A 159 9.32 3.05 -21.55
CA PHE A 159 10.61 2.74 -20.95
C PHE A 159 11.02 1.29 -21.29
N PRO A 160 11.36 0.99 -22.55
CA PRO A 160 11.58 -0.39 -23.01
C PRO A 160 12.73 -1.13 -22.31
N SER A 161 13.66 -0.38 -21.70
CA SER A 161 14.78 -0.93 -20.92
C SER A 161 14.36 -1.41 -19.52
N ALA A 162 13.16 -1.06 -19.05
CA ALA A 162 12.62 -1.48 -17.77
C ALA A 162 11.35 -2.33 -17.94
N LYS A 163 11.04 -3.11 -16.91
CA LYS A 163 9.85 -3.96 -16.82
C LYS A 163 9.04 -3.57 -15.60
N PHE A 164 7.77 -3.29 -15.83
CA PHE A 164 6.79 -2.94 -14.81
C PHE A 164 5.72 -4.05 -14.78
N ILE A 165 5.38 -4.49 -13.57
CA ILE A 165 4.24 -5.38 -13.32
C ILE A 165 3.35 -4.76 -12.25
N TYR A 166 2.08 -5.13 -12.28
CA TYR A 166 1.06 -4.84 -11.29
C TYR A 166 0.77 -6.10 -10.48
N ILE A 167 0.72 -5.98 -9.16
CA ILE A 167 0.28 -7.02 -8.24
C ILE A 167 -1.09 -6.65 -7.70
N ASN A 168 -2.06 -7.53 -7.92
CA ASN A 168 -3.45 -7.34 -7.52
C ASN A 168 -3.69 -7.72 -6.06
N ALA A 169 -3.06 -6.99 -5.13
CA ALA A 169 -3.25 -7.23 -3.70
C ALA A 169 -4.73 -7.09 -3.27
N TYR A 170 -5.50 -6.21 -3.92
CA TYR A 170 -6.95 -6.12 -3.73
C TYR A 170 -7.65 -7.46 -3.97
N GLY A 171 -7.42 -8.09 -5.13
CA GLY A 171 -8.05 -9.36 -5.50
C GLY A 171 -7.57 -10.53 -4.65
N ILE A 172 -6.27 -10.58 -4.31
CA ILE A 172 -5.73 -11.61 -3.43
C ILE A 172 -6.37 -11.50 -2.03
N PHE A 173 -6.46 -10.29 -1.49
CA PHE A 173 -7.06 -10.06 -0.17
C PHE A 173 -8.58 -10.31 -0.17
N GLN A 174 -9.26 -9.98 -1.28
CA GLN A 174 -10.67 -10.34 -1.48
C GLN A 174 -10.90 -11.83 -1.34
N ASP A 175 -10.04 -12.64 -1.94
CA ASP A 175 -10.14 -14.09 -1.93
C ASP A 175 -9.94 -14.65 -0.51
N ILE A 176 -8.99 -14.08 0.24
CA ILE A 176 -8.78 -14.40 1.67
C ILE A 176 -10.05 -14.11 2.48
N LEU A 177 -10.67 -12.95 2.27
CA LEU A 177 -11.87 -12.56 3.03
C LEU A 177 -13.12 -13.36 2.63
N ASN A 178 -13.24 -13.76 1.36
CA ASN A 178 -14.38 -14.53 0.86
C ASN A 178 -14.30 -16.01 1.23
N ARG A 179 -13.08 -16.57 1.37
CA ARG A 179 -12.86 -18.00 1.66
C ARG A 179 -11.86 -18.21 2.80
N PRO A 180 -12.06 -17.59 3.97
CA PRO A 180 -11.03 -17.53 5.03
C PRO A 180 -10.63 -18.92 5.54
N ALA A 181 -11.58 -19.85 5.64
CA ALA A 181 -11.33 -21.22 6.08
C ALA A 181 -10.36 -21.97 5.14
N ALA A 182 -10.38 -21.69 3.84
CA ALA A 182 -9.45 -22.29 2.87
C ALA A 182 -7.99 -21.85 3.11
N PHE A 183 -7.81 -20.76 3.86
CA PHE A 183 -6.51 -20.18 4.21
C PHE A 183 -6.16 -20.35 5.69
N GLY A 184 -7.00 -21.04 6.47
CA GLY A 184 -6.79 -21.27 7.91
C GLY A 184 -7.24 -20.12 8.82
N PHE A 185 -7.95 -19.13 8.29
CA PHE A 185 -8.48 -18.02 9.09
C PHE A 185 -9.89 -18.29 9.59
N THR A 186 -10.16 -17.86 10.83
CA THR A 186 -11.49 -17.90 11.45
C THR A 186 -11.96 -16.51 11.88
N VAL A 187 -11.07 -15.53 11.97
CA VAL A 187 -11.39 -14.14 12.32
C VAL A 187 -10.96 -13.20 11.20
N THR A 188 -11.93 -12.66 10.48
CA THR A 188 -11.73 -11.80 9.31
C THR A 188 -12.08 -10.34 9.56
N ASN A 189 -12.84 -10.04 10.62
CA ASN A 189 -13.41 -8.72 10.85
C ASN A 189 -12.81 -8.02 12.07
N ALA A 190 -11.82 -8.59 12.76
CA ALA A 190 -11.22 -7.98 13.94
C ALA A 190 -9.70 -8.12 13.95
N GLY A 191 -9.02 -7.16 14.59
CA GLY A 191 -7.59 -7.22 14.85
C GLY A 191 -7.25 -8.26 15.92
N CYS A 192 -6.12 -8.95 15.77
CA CYS A 192 -5.56 -9.81 16.82
C CYS A 192 -5.14 -9.00 18.05
N CYS A 193 -4.77 -7.73 17.86
CA CYS A 193 -4.42 -6.77 18.91
C CYS A 193 -5.13 -5.44 18.63
N GLY A 194 -5.59 -4.77 19.68
CA GLY A 194 -6.33 -3.50 19.56
C GLY A 194 -7.44 -3.42 20.59
N VAL A 195 -8.14 -2.29 20.62
CA VAL A 195 -9.16 -2.00 21.64
C VAL A 195 -10.45 -1.55 20.99
N GLY A 196 -11.57 -1.86 21.66
CA GLY A 196 -12.91 -1.46 21.26
C GLY A 196 -13.49 -2.36 20.17
N ARG A 197 -14.50 -1.83 19.49
CA ARG A 197 -15.23 -2.50 18.41
C ARG A 197 -14.26 -3.00 17.34
N ASN A 198 -14.41 -4.27 16.94
CA ASN A 198 -13.53 -4.98 16.00
C ASN A 198 -12.04 -5.01 16.41
N ASN A 199 -11.66 -4.65 17.65
CA ASN A 199 -10.27 -4.30 18.00
C ASN A 199 -9.66 -3.26 17.03
N GLY A 200 -10.50 -2.38 16.50
CA GLY A 200 -10.16 -1.44 15.44
C GLY A 200 -10.29 0.03 15.81
N GLN A 201 -10.94 0.37 16.94
CA GLN A 201 -11.09 1.77 17.36
C GLN A 201 -9.77 2.37 17.81
N ILE A 202 -8.95 1.58 18.50
CA ILE A 202 -7.58 1.94 18.86
C ILE A 202 -6.70 0.79 18.41
N THR A 203 -5.65 1.12 17.64
CA THR A 203 -4.67 0.12 17.18
C THR A 203 -3.93 -0.52 18.35
N CYS A 204 -3.16 -1.58 18.07
CA CYS A 204 -2.37 -2.28 19.07
C CYS A 204 -1.43 -1.33 19.82
N LEU A 205 -1.54 -1.28 21.15
CA LEU A 205 -0.69 -0.42 21.99
C LEU A 205 0.57 -1.16 22.48
N PRO A 206 1.65 -0.44 22.82
CA PRO A 206 2.82 -1.05 23.44
C PRO A 206 2.46 -1.88 24.67
N LEU A 207 3.07 -3.06 24.80
CA LEU A 207 2.85 -4.02 25.89
C LEU A 207 1.44 -4.62 25.97
N GLN A 208 0.55 -4.32 25.01
CA GLN A 208 -0.76 -4.94 24.95
C GLN A 208 -0.62 -6.44 24.65
N THR A 209 -1.31 -7.28 25.45
CA THR A 209 -1.39 -8.71 25.17
C THR A 209 -2.26 -8.95 23.93
N PRO A 210 -1.72 -9.55 22.87
CA PRO A 210 -2.48 -9.82 21.66
C PRO A 210 -3.19 -11.18 21.73
N CYS A 211 -3.96 -11.52 20.70
CA CYS A 211 -4.66 -12.80 20.59
C CYS A 211 -3.71 -14.01 20.72
N ARG A 212 -4.23 -15.14 21.24
CA ARG A 212 -3.45 -16.37 21.48
C ARG A 212 -2.93 -17.01 20.19
N ASN A 213 -3.75 -17.02 19.13
CA ASN A 213 -3.41 -17.66 17.86
C ASN A 213 -3.53 -16.67 16.69
N ARG A 214 -2.38 -16.14 16.26
CA ARG A 214 -2.27 -15.15 15.18
C ARG A 214 -2.60 -15.72 13.80
N ASN A 215 -2.43 -17.04 13.62
CA ASN A 215 -2.68 -17.71 12.34
C ASN A 215 -4.16 -17.81 12.01
N GLN A 216 -5.04 -17.61 13.00
CA GLN A 216 -6.49 -17.61 12.81
C GLN A 216 -7.05 -16.22 12.43
N TYR A 217 -6.25 -15.16 12.54
CA TYR A 217 -6.67 -13.79 12.29
C TYR A 217 -6.13 -13.29 10.95
N VAL A 218 -6.98 -12.65 10.16
CA VAL A 218 -6.54 -11.94 8.95
C VAL A 218 -5.78 -10.67 9.31
N PHE A 219 -6.23 -9.94 10.35
CA PHE A 219 -5.66 -8.65 10.75
C PHE A 219 -4.85 -8.73 12.05
N TRP A 220 -3.67 -8.12 12.03
CA TRP A 220 -2.82 -7.93 13.21
C TRP A 220 -3.42 -6.89 14.14
N ASP A 221 -3.70 -5.72 13.60
CA ASP A 221 -4.20 -4.55 14.34
C ASP A 221 -5.37 -3.88 13.60
N ALA A 222 -5.63 -2.60 13.90
CA ALA A 222 -6.71 -1.83 13.32
C ALA A 222 -6.63 -1.67 11.78
N PHE A 223 -5.46 -1.88 11.17
CA PHE A 223 -5.23 -1.62 9.74
C PHE A 223 -4.47 -2.74 9.03
N HIS A 224 -3.51 -3.35 9.70
CA HIS A 224 -2.50 -4.19 9.06
C HIS A 224 -2.87 -5.69 9.10
N PRO A 225 -2.56 -6.45 8.03
CA PRO A 225 -2.71 -7.90 8.03
C PRO A 225 -1.71 -8.60 8.96
N THR A 226 -2.06 -9.80 9.43
CA THR A 226 -1.13 -10.66 10.16
C THR A 226 0.01 -11.18 9.27
N GLU A 227 1.07 -11.70 9.89
CA GLU A 227 2.11 -12.43 9.16
C GLU A 227 1.52 -13.55 8.28
N ALA A 228 0.58 -14.34 8.82
CA ALA A 228 -0.07 -15.42 8.09
C ALA A 228 -0.76 -14.93 6.80
N ALA A 229 -1.49 -13.82 6.87
CA ALA A 229 -2.10 -13.20 5.70
C ALA A 229 -1.05 -12.66 4.72
N ASN A 230 0.00 -11.99 5.23
CA ASN A 230 1.10 -11.49 4.40
C ASN A 230 1.87 -12.59 3.66
N VAL A 231 2.08 -13.76 4.29
CA VAL A 231 2.74 -14.91 3.64
C VAL A 231 1.95 -15.38 2.42
N ILE A 232 0.61 -15.40 2.50
CA ILE A 232 -0.26 -15.78 1.37
C ILE A 232 -0.15 -14.74 0.25
N VAL A 233 -0.27 -13.45 0.59
CA VAL A 233 -0.15 -12.34 -0.38
C VAL A 233 1.22 -12.39 -1.04
N GLY A 234 2.31 -12.54 -0.28
CA GLY A 234 3.67 -12.61 -0.79
C GLY A 234 3.89 -13.80 -1.72
N ARG A 235 3.36 -14.98 -1.37
CA ARG A 235 3.44 -16.18 -2.23
C ARG A 235 2.71 -15.97 -3.55
N ARG A 236 1.49 -15.44 -3.53
CA ARG A 236 0.69 -15.17 -4.74
C ARG A 236 1.24 -14.01 -5.58
N SER A 237 1.90 -13.04 -4.94
CA SER A 237 2.64 -11.99 -5.65
C SER A 237 3.87 -12.54 -6.36
N TYR A 238 4.57 -13.50 -5.71
CA TYR A 238 5.76 -14.13 -6.28
C TYR A 238 5.42 -15.07 -7.43
N SER A 239 4.52 -16.02 -7.19
CA SER A 239 4.05 -16.99 -8.16
C SER A 239 2.53 -16.95 -8.17
N ALA A 240 1.96 -16.41 -9.25
CA ALA A 240 0.51 -16.25 -9.37
C ALA A 240 -0.21 -17.61 -9.24
N GLN A 241 -1.24 -17.66 -8.41
CA GLN A 241 -2.12 -18.83 -8.26
C GLN A 241 -3.43 -18.64 -9.04
N SER A 242 -3.82 -17.39 -9.28
CA SER A 242 -4.87 -17.00 -10.21
C SER A 242 -4.29 -16.11 -11.31
N ALA A 243 -4.84 -16.18 -12.52
CA ALA A 243 -4.48 -15.28 -13.62
C ALA A 243 -4.71 -13.79 -13.29
N SER A 244 -5.55 -13.50 -12.29
CA SER A 244 -5.82 -12.14 -11.81
C SER A 244 -4.87 -11.63 -10.73
N ASP A 245 -3.94 -12.46 -10.23
CA ASP A 245 -3.04 -12.09 -9.11
C ASP A 245 -2.00 -11.04 -9.51
N ALA A 246 -1.59 -11.05 -10.77
CA ALA A 246 -0.58 -10.14 -11.29
C ALA A 246 -0.82 -9.84 -12.78
N TYR A 247 -0.24 -8.75 -13.27
CA TYR A 247 -0.35 -8.33 -14.66
C TYR A 247 0.91 -7.57 -15.11
N PRO A 248 1.43 -7.78 -16.33
CA PRO A 248 1.06 -8.85 -17.27
C PRO A 248 1.54 -10.25 -16.83
N TYR A 249 2.42 -10.31 -15.84
CA TYR A 249 2.93 -11.54 -15.23
C TYR A 249 3.39 -11.28 -13.78
N ASP A 250 3.74 -12.34 -13.06
CA ASP A 250 4.16 -12.30 -11.65
C ASP A 250 5.63 -11.94 -11.45
N ILE A 251 6.03 -11.79 -10.17
CA ILE A 251 7.42 -11.45 -9.82
C ILE A 251 8.37 -12.57 -10.23
N ARG A 252 7.97 -13.84 -10.19
CA ARG A 252 8.81 -14.96 -10.64
C ARG A 252 9.23 -14.79 -12.09
N ARG A 253 8.30 -14.48 -13.00
CA ARG A 253 8.65 -14.18 -14.41
C ARG A 253 9.50 -12.91 -14.52
N LEU A 254 9.22 -11.88 -13.72
CA LEU A 254 10.03 -10.66 -13.69
C LEU A 254 11.50 -10.94 -13.29
N THR A 255 11.76 -11.92 -12.42
CA THR A 255 13.15 -12.27 -12.02
C THR A 255 13.99 -12.87 -13.15
N GLN A 256 13.33 -13.41 -14.19
CA GLN A 256 13.96 -14.10 -15.32
C GLN A 256 14.26 -13.15 -16.49
N GLN A 257 13.85 -11.88 -16.38
CA GLN A 257 14.08 -10.81 -17.35
C GLN A 257 15.36 -10.03 -17.05
#